data_AF-A0A948Z3L0-F1
#
_entry.id   AF-A0A948Z3L0-F1
#
_cell.length_a   1.000
_cell.length_b   1.000
_cell.length_c   1.000
_cell.angle_alpha   90.00
_cell.angle_beta   90.00
_cell.angle_gamma   90.00
#
_symmetry.space_group_name_H-M   'P 1'
#
loop_
_entity.id
_entity.type
_entity.pdbx_description
1 polymer ?
#
loop_
_entity_poly.entity_id
_entity_poly.type
_entity_poly.pdbx_seq_one_letter_code
_entity_poly.pdbx_strand_id
1 'polypeptide(L)'
;MSSYQKEQTDALSMVHQYLTSLFPAERREFESLVADYLLFRKDIDIFLSEHFGKICTQNCYQNNISACCSREGIITFFADVVINVLVSQKNEIEVLLKVLQRPNNNYKCIYLGEQGCLWRVKPIVCEMFLCEPAKKKVFIEKPWAQDKWDELNNRKKMFTWPDRPVLFDVLEKYFINAGYYSSLMYMHNSPGLLRVKKTGIRG
;
A
#
# COMPACT_ATOMS: atom_id res chain seq x y z
N MET A 1 -12.42 -18.76 4.84
CA MET A 1 -11.47 -17.70 4.44
C MET A 1 -11.74 -17.36 2.99
N SER A 2 -11.99 -16.09 2.64
CA SER A 2 -12.24 -15.73 1.24
C SER A 2 -10.98 -15.85 0.38
N SER A 3 -11.11 -15.80 -0.95
CA SER A 3 -9.95 -15.80 -1.85
C SER A 3 -9.04 -14.61 -1.56
N TYR A 4 -9.62 -13.42 -1.31
CA TYR A 4 -8.87 -12.23 -0.90
C TYR A 4 -8.04 -12.49 0.35
N GLN A 5 -8.66 -12.98 1.43
CA GLN A 5 -7.94 -13.26 2.69
C GLN A 5 -6.82 -14.28 2.50
N LYS A 6 -7.05 -15.31 1.68
CA LYS A 6 -6.04 -16.31 1.34
C LYS A 6 -4.83 -15.66 0.66
N GLU A 7 -5.08 -14.91 -0.41
CA GLU A 7 -4.02 -14.24 -1.18
C GLU A 7 -3.20 -13.28 -0.31
N GLN A 8 -3.87 -12.50 0.55
CA GLN A 8 -3.20 -11.59 1.48
C GLN A 8 -2.40 -12.33 2.57
N THR A 9 -2.94 -13.44 3.11
CA THR A 9 -2.26 -14.26 4.13
C THR A 9 -1.01 -14.91 3.56
N ASP A 10 -1.12 -15.49 2.35
CA ASP A 10 -0.02 -16.18 1.68
C ASP A 10 1.13 -15.20 1.39
N ALA A 11 0.81 -14.01 0.85
CA ALA A 11 1.81 -12.97 0.61
C ALA A 11 2.46 -12.46 1.90
N LEU A 12 1.67 -12.14 2.93
CA LEU A 12 2.17 -11.60 4.19
C LEU A 12 3.07 -12.61 4.91
N SER A 13 2.67 -13.88 4.97
CA SER A 13 3.45 -14.95 5.60
C SER A 13 4.76 -15.19 4.88
N MET A 14 4.73 -15.25 3.55
CA MET A 14 5.91 -15.44 2.69
C MET A 14 6.93 -14.31 2.90
N VAL A 15 6.48 -13.06 2.79
CA VAL A 15 7.34 -11.88 2.97
C VAL A 15 7.90 -11.84 4.40
N HIS A 16 7.07 -12.11 5.41
CA HIS A 16 7.53 -12.10 6.80
C HIS A 16 8.61 -13.15 7.06
N GLN A 17 8.40 -14.38 6.60
CA GLN A 17 9.39 -15.45 6.75
C GLN A 17 10.70 -15.09 6.06
N TYR A 18 10.62 -14.65 4.80
CA TYR A 18 11.81 -14.30 4.02
C TYR A 18 12.61 -13.14 4.63
N LEU A 19 11.96 -12.02 4.95
CA LEU A 19 12.64 -10.86 5.53
C LEU A 19 13.19 -11.12 6.95
N THR A 20 12.65 -12.12 7.65
CA THR A 20 13.18 -12.56 8.97
C THR A 20 14.39 -13.47 8.83
N SER A 21 14.53 -14.18 7.70
CA SER A 21 15.70 -15.04 7.43
C SER A 21 16.90 -14.31 6.84
N LEU A 22 16.73 -13.07 6.38
CA LEU A 22 17.82 -12.28 5.79
C LEU A 22 18.91 -11.95 6.82
N PHE A 23 20.15 -11.88 6.35
CA PHE A 23 21.25 -11.33 7.13
C PHE A 23 21.05 -9.82 7.35
N PRO A 24 21.64 -9.24 8.41
CA PRO A 24 21.53 -7.80 8.68
C PRO A 24 22.04 -6.89 7.54
N ALA A 25 22.97 -7.37 6.71
CA ALA A 25 23.44 -6.61 5.54
C ALA A 25 22.35 -6.53 4.46
N GLU A 26 21.77 -7.66 4.07
CA GLU A 26 20.71 -7.75 3.06
C GLU A 26 19.46 -6.98 3.50
N ARG A 27 19.11 -7.06 4.79
CA ARG A 27 18.00 -6.27 5.34
C ARG A 27 18.24 -4.77 5.19
N ARG A 28 19.46 -4.29 5.45
CA ARG A 28 19.83 -2.88 5.27
C ARG A 28 19.78 -2.44 3.81
N GLU A 29 20.09 -3.32 2.87
CA GLU A 29 19.94 -3.04 1.44
C GLU A 29 18.47 -2.80 1.08
N PHE A 30 17.55 -3.61 1.61
CA PHE A 30 16.11 -3.37 1.46
C PHE A 30 15.67 -2.04 2.07
N GLU A 31 16.13 -1.73 3.28
CA GLU A 31 15.82 -0.46 3.96
C GLU A 31 16.30 0.74 3.14
N SER A 32 17.51 0.66 2.58
CA SER A 32 18.05 1.69 1.68
C SER A 32 17.25 1.80 0.39
N LEU A 33 16.83 0.67 -0.19
CA LEU A 33 16.07 0.63 -1.44
C LEU A 33 14.70 1.30 -1.32
N VAL A 34 14.05 1.21 -0.14
CA VAL A 34 12.73 1.79 0.09
C VAL A 34 12.75 3.19 0.71
N ALA A 35 13.93 3.72 1.06
CA ALA A 35 14.07 4.95 1.84
C ALA A 35 13.36 6.16 1.19
N ASP A 36 13.60 6.39 -0.10
CA ASP A 36 12.97 7.50 -0.85
C ASP A 36 11.45 7.36 -0.92
N TYR A 37 10.95 6.12 -1.03
CA TYR A 37 9.52 5.87 -0.99
C TYR A 37 8.95 6.17 0.40
N LEU A 38 9.63 5.79 1.49
CA LEU A 38 9.19 6.11 2.84
C LEU A 38 9.18 7.62 3.12
N LEU A 39 10.14 8.38 2.58
CA LEU A 39 10.11 9.84 2.63
C LEU A 39 8.91 10.41 1.88
N PHE A 40 8.63 9.91 0.67
CA PHE A 40 7.43 10.26 -0.06
C PHE A 40 6.14 9.92 0.71
N ARG A 41 6.09 8.76 1.39
CA ARG A 41 4.95 8.37 2.24
C ARG A 41 4.75 9.31 3.42
N LYS A 42 5.84 9.80 4.02
CA LYS A 42 5.78 10.79 5.09
C LYS A 42 5.20 12.12 4.60
N ASP A 43 5.60 12.57 3.41
CA ASP A 43 5.04 13.81 2.82
C ASP A 43 3.52 13.70 2.61
N ILE A 44 3.04 12.55 2.14
CA ILE A 44 1.61 12.30 1.98
C ILE A 44 0.90 12.32 3.34
N ASP A 45 1.44 11.63 4.34
CA ASP A 45 0.83 11.56 5.68
C ASP A 45 0.72 12.95 6.33
N ILE A 46 1.75 13.79 6.20
CA ILE A 46 1.72 15.19 6.64
C ILE A 46 0.60 15.95 5.90
N PHE A 47 0.57 15.90 4.57
CA PHE A 47 -0.45 16.57 3.78
C PHE A 47 -1.88 16.12 4.14
N LEU A 48 -2.09 14.81 4.30
CA LEU A 48 -3.40 14.25 4.62
C LEU A 48 -3.82 14.59 6.05
N SER A 49 -2.92 14.51 7.03
CA SER A 49 -3.23 14.84 8.42
C SER A 49 -3.59 16.32 8.58
N GLU A 50 -2.86 17.22 7.93
CA GLU A 50 -3.07 18.68 8.01
C GLU A 50 -4.37 19.15 7.34
N HIS A 51 -4.78 18.52 6.24
CA HIS A 51 -5.89 19.03 5.43
C HIS A 51 -7.12 18.13 5.41
N PHE A 52 -6.94 16.82 5.56
CA PHE A 52 -8.01 15.83 5.43
C PHE A 52 -8.31 15.07 6.72
N GLY A 53 -7.44 15.13 7.73
CA GLY A 53 -7.55 14.35 8.96
C GLY A 53 -8.93 14.43 9.62
N LYS A 54 -9.43 15.64 9.86
CA LYS A 54 -10.76 15.84 10.49
C LYS A 54 -11.92 15.23 9.67
N ILE A 55 -11.85 15.34 8.34
CA ILE A 55 -12.92 14.88 7.43
C ILE A 55 -12.87 13.35 7.29
N CYS A 56 -11.67 12.80 7.14
CA CYS A 56 -11.45 11.37 6.95
C CYS A 56 -11.65 10.57 8.24
N THR A 57 -11.24 11.09 9.41
CA THR A 57 -11.49 10.46 10.72
C THR A 57 -12.98 10.29 10.99
N GLN A 58 -13.79 11.32 10.71
CA GLN A 58 -15.24 11.25 10.92
C GLN A 58 -15.92 10.28 9.94
N ASN A 59 -15.56 10.32 8.66
CA ASN A 59 -16.29 9.56 7.64
C ASN A 59 -15.80 8.12 7.45
N CYS A 60 -14.50 7.86 7.52
CA CYS A 60 -13.94 6.54 7.23
C CYS A 60 -13.72 5.70 8.50
N TYR A 61 -13.25 6.32 9.59
CA TYR A 61 -12.86 5.61 10.80
C TYR A 61 -14.01 5.51 11.83
N GLN A 62 -14.77 6.59 12.05
CA GLN A 62 -15.90 6.56 12.99
C GLN A 62 -17.15 5.89 12.41
N ASN A 63 -17.42 6.08 11.11
CA ASN A 63 -18.63 5.56 10.45
C ASN A 63 -18.40 4.25 9.69
N ASN A 64 -17.20 3.65 9.75
CA ASN A 64 -16.84 2.40 9.08
C ASN A 64 -17.11 2.36 7.55
N ILE A 65 -17.19 3.53 6.91
CA ILE A 65 -17.55 3.63 5.48
C ILE A 65 -16.39 3.20 4.58
N SER A 66 -15.13 3.32 5.05
CA SER A 66 -13.88 2.97 4.35
C SER A 66 -14.01 3.12 2.83
N ALA A 67 -14.23 4.35 2.35
CA ALA A 67 -14.63 4.60 0.97
C ALA A 67 -13.60 4.17 -0.11
N CYS A 68 -12.34 3.94 0.30
CA CYS A 68 -11.29 3.37 -0.53
C CYS A 68 -11.39 1.84 -0.68
N CYS A 69 -12.17 1.16 0.16
CA CYS A 69 -12.30 -0.28 0.19
C CYS A 69 -13.58 -0.74 -0.52
N SER A 70 -13.48 -1.87 -1.21
CA SER A 70 -14.61 -2.58 -1.80
C SER A 70 -15.26 -3.51 -0.74
N ARG A 71 -15.88 -4.61 -1.16
CA ARG A 71 -16.65 -5.52 -0.28
C ARG A 71 -15.80 -6.19 0.81
N GLU A 72 -14.54 -6.53 0.53
CA GLU A 72 -13.68 -7.26 1.48
C GLU A 72 -12.32 -6.59 1.77
N GLY A 73 -12.00 -5.50 1.05
CA GLY A 73 -10.73 -4.80 1.23
C GLY A 73 -10.33 -3.91 0.06
N ILE A 74 -9.06 -3.59 0.00
CA ILE A 74 -8.42 -2.77 -1.03
C ILE A 74 -7.44 -3.62 -1.86
N ILE A 75 -7.21 -3.22 -3.11
CA ILE A 75 -6.09 -3.74 -3.90
C ILE A 75 -4.79 -3.41 -3.18
N THR A 76 -4.01 -4.46 -2.92
CA THR A 76 -2.69 -4.39 -2.26
C THR A 76 -1.67 -4.93 -3.24
N PHE A 77 -0.64 -4.16 -3.58
CA PHE A 77 0.48 -4.68 -4.35
C PHE A 77 1.39 -5.53 -3.46
N PHE A 78 2.08 -6.51 -4.04
CA PHE A 78 3.10 -7.28 -3.29
C PHE A 78 4.15 -6.36 -2.64
N ALA A 79 4.57 -5.30 -3.34
CA ALA A 79 5.48 -4.29 -2.81
C ALA A 79 4.94 -3.57 -1.55
N ASP A 80 3.63 -3.33 -1.45
CA ASP A 80 3.03 -2.75 -0.23
C ASP A 80 3.26 -3.69 0.97
N VAL A 81 3.09 -5.01 0.77
CA VAL A 81 3.34 -6.03 1.82
C VAL A 81 4.81 -6.02 2.23
N VAL A 82 5.74 -6.05 1.26
CA VAL A 82 7.19 -6.03 1.52
C VAL A 82 7.58 -4.83 2.36
N ILE A 83 7.17 -3.63 1.94
CA ILE A 83 7.52 -2.38 2.61
C ILE A 83 6.92 -2.36 4.02
N ASN A 84 5.65 -2.75 4.18
CA ASN A 84 5.01 -2.77 5.49
C ASN A 84 5.71 -3.75 6.44
N VAL A 85 6.03 -4.97 6.01
CA VAL A 85 6.75 -5.95 6.85
C VAL A 85 8.14 -5.45 7.22
N LEU A 86 8.84 -4.80 6.30
CA LEU A 86 10.19 -4.29 6.55
C LEU A 86 10.23 -3.28 7.70
N VAL A 87 9.20 -2.44 7.83
CA VAL A 87 9.15 -1.35 8.82
C VAL A 87 8.24 -1.62 10.03
N SER A 88 7.55 -2.76 10.07
CA SER A 88 6.67 -3.14 11.17
C SER A 88 7.40 -3.97 12.22
N GLN A 89 6.93 -3.87 13.45
CA GLN A 89 7.31 -4.77 14.54
C GLN A 89 6.66 -6.16 14.35
N LYS A 90 7.26 -7.18 14.96
CA LYS A 90 6.76 -8.57 14.87
C LYS A 90 5.30 -8.70 15.33
N ASN A 91 4.94 -8.06 16.45
CA ASN A 91 3.58 -8.06 16.98
C ASN A 91 2.57 -7.39 16.03
N GLU A 92 2.93 -6.31 15.34
CA GLU A 92 2.09 -5.66 14.33
C GLU A 92 1.77 -6.63 13.17
N ILE A 93 2.77 -7.40 12.71
CA ILE A 93 2.59 -8.42 11.67
C ILE A 93 1.74 -9.61 12.15
N GLU A 94 1.96 -10.09 13.37
CA GLU A 94 1.14 -11.15 13.97
C GLU A 94 -0.34 -10.73 14.10
N VAL A 95 -0.61 -9.46 14.41
CA VAL A 95 -1.98 -8.92 14.45
C VAL A 95 -2.62 -8.95 13.05
N LEU A 96 -1.90 -8.51 12.01
CA LEU A 96 -2.39 -8.57 10.63
C LEU A 96 -2.72 -10.01 10.20
N LEU A 97 -1.84 -10.98 10.49
CA LEU A 97 -2.07 -12.39 10.18
C LEU A 97 -3.30 -12.94 10.91
N LYS A 98 -3.46 -12.65 12.21
CA LYS A 98 -4.61 -13.09 12.99
C LYS A 98 -5.93 -12.57 12.44
N VAL A 99 -5.94 -11.31 11.98
CA VAL A 99 -7.13 -10.68 11.41
C VAL A 99 -7.48 -11.30 10.06
N LEU A 100 -6.49 -11.59 9.22
CA LEU A 100 -6.69 -12.26 7.93
C LEU A 100 -7.21 -13.70 8.05
N GLN A 101 -6.96 -14.38 9.17
CA GLN A 101 -7.42 -15.76 9.42
C GLN A 101 -8.88 -15.84 9.93
N ARG A 102 -9.48 -14.71 10.36
CA ARG A 102 -10.84 -14.67 10.90
C ARG A 102 -11.85 -14.25 9.83
N PRO A 103 -13.09 -14.76 9.84
CA PRO A 103 -14.15 -14.20 8.99
C PRO A 103 -14.28 -12.69 9.20
N ASN A 104 -14.46 -11.93 8.11
CA ASN A 104 -14.61 -10.48 8.20
C ASN A 104 -15.95 -10.12 8.90
N ASN A 105 -15.87 -9.43 10.04
CA ASN A 105 -17.02 -9.12 10.90
C ASN A 105 -17.80 -7.87 10.42
N ASN A 106 -18.20 -7.83 9.14
CA ASN A 106 -19.01 -6.77 8.51
C ASN A 106 -18.37 -5.39 8.37
N TYR A 107 -17.05 -5.24 8.57
CA TYR A 107 -16.33 -4.02 8.15
C TYR A 107 -16.06 -4.07 6.65
N LYS A 108 -16.12 -2.93 5.95
CA LYS A 108 -15.69 -2.84 4.55
C LYS A 108 -14.19 -3.09 4.35
N CYS A 109 -13.38 -2.82 5.38
CA CYS A 109 -11.95 -3.09 5.39
C CYS A 109 -11.62 -4.05 6.53
N ILE A 110 -11.09 -5.22 6.21
CA ILE A 110 -10.67 -6.21 7.23
C ILE A 110 -9.52 -5.68 8.11
N TYR A 111 -8.74 -4.73 7.62
CA TYR A 111 -7.59 -4.15 8.33
C TYR A 111 -7.94 -2.94 9.21
N LEU A 112 -9.22 -2.64 9.41
CA LEU A 112 -9.66 -1.56 10.29
C LEU A 112 -9.88 -2.10 11.70
N GLY A 113 -9.10 -1.62 12.67
CA GLY A 113 -9.26 -1.90 14.09
C GLY A 113 -9.75 -0.68 14.87
N GLU A 114 -9.93 -0.84 16.18
CA GLU A 114 -10.45 0.22 17.07
C GLU A 114 -9.58 1.49 17.09
N GLN A 115 -8.27 1.33 16.93
CA GLN A 115 -7.31 2.44 16.92
C GLN A 115 -6.97 2.94 15.50
N GLY A 116 -7.69 2.46 14.48
CA GLY A 116 -7.47 2.80 13.09
C GLY A 116 -6.91 1.65 12.24
N CYS A 117 -6.18 1.99 11.19
CA CYS A 117 -5.67 0.98 10.25
C CYS A 117 -4.55 0.16 10.90
N LEU A 118 -4.62 -1.17 10.75
CA LEU A 118 -3.62 -2.10 11.28
C LEU A 118 -2.31 -2.14 10.48
N TRP A 119 -2.28 -1.50 9.30
CA TRP A 119 -1.05 -1.36 8.52
C TRP A 119 -0.20 -0.23 9.09
N ARG A 120 1.09 -0.51 9.32
CA ARG A 120 2.09 0.51 9.65
C ARG A 120 2.26 1.49 8.50
N VAL A 121 2.33 0.97 7.28
CA VAL A 121 2.33 1.74 6.03
C VAL A 121 1.18 1.25 5.17
N LYS A 122 0.13 2.05 5.03
CA LYS A 122 -1.08 1.66 4.29
C LYS A 122 -0.74 1.32 2.84
N PRO A 123 -1.45 0.39 2.18
CA PRO A 123 -1.31 0.16 0.75
C PRO A 123 -1.41 1.49 -0.01
N ILE A 124 -0.57 1.69 -1.04
CA ILE A 124 -0.51 2.98 -1.74
C ILE A 124 -1.85 3.40 -2.35
N VAL A 125 -2.67 2.44 -2.78
CA VAL A 125 -4.02 2.70 -3.28
C VAL A 125 -4.91 3.32 -2.18
N CYS A 126 -4.71 2.93 -0.92
CA CYS A 126 -5.47 3.43 0.22
C CYS A 126 -5.04 4.84 0.58
N GLU A 127 -3.73 5.04 0.72
CA GLU A 127 -3.16 6.33 1.09
C GLU A 127 -3.43 7.40 0.04
N MET A 128 -3.39 7.03 -1.23
CA MET A 128 -3.58 7.96 -2.34
C MET A 128 -5.05 8.09 -2.77
N PHE A 129 -5.98 7.74 -1.88
CA PHE A 129 -7.42 7.87 -2.10
C PHE A 129 -8.01 9.04 -1.31
N LEU A 130 -8.71 9.93 -2.01
CA LEU A 130 -9.57 10.95 -1.42
C LEU A 130 -10.98 10.78 -2.01
N CYS A 131 -11.99 10.74 -1.15
CA CYS A 131 -13.37 10.67 -1.62
C CYS A 131 -13.82 12.04 -2.18
N GLU A 132 -14.73 12.02 -3.16
CA GLU A 132 -15.22 13.25 -3.80
C GLU A 132 -15.77 14.30 -2.82
N PRO A 133 -16.53 13.94 -1.76
CA PRO A 133 -16.94 14.92 -0.76
C PRO A 133 -15.77 15.61 -0.05
N ALA A 134 -14.70 14.86 0.28
CA ALA A 134 -13.52 15.42 0.93
C ALA A 134 -12.75 16.33 -0.01
N LYS A 135 -12.55 15.91 -1.27
CA LYS A 135 -11.92 16.74 -2.31
C LYS A 135 -12.67 18.05 -2.49
N LYS A 136 -14.00 18.00 -2.70
CA LYS A 136 -14.82 19.20 -2.88
C LYS A 136 -14.69 20.14 -1.68
N LYS A 137 -14.80 19.62 -0.46
CA LYS A 137 -14.73 20.44 0.75
C LYS A 137 -13.37 21.14 0.89
N VAL A 138 -12.28 20.41 0.74
CA VAL A 138 -10.93 20.95 0.97
C VAL A 138 -10.45 21.81 -0.20
N PHE A 139 -10.62 21.35 -1.45
CA PHE A 139 -10.07 22.06 -2.62
C PHE A 139 -10.84 23.33 -2.98
N ILE A 140 -12.14 23.43 -2.65
CA ILE A 140 -12.87 24.69 -2.78
C ILE A 140 -12.32 25.74 -1.79
N GLU A 141 -12.03 25.33 -0.54
CA GLU A 141 -11.49 26.22 0.48
C GLU A 141 -10.01 26.56 0.21
N LYS A 142 -9.24 25.59 -0.31
CA LYS A 142 -7.80 25.66 -0.50
C LYS A 142 -7.40 25.12 -1.88
N PRO A 143 -7.53 25.91 -2.96
CA PRO A 143 -7.20 25.46 -4.31
C PRO A 143 -5.77 24.94 -4.47
N TRP A 144 -4.80 25.57 -3.79
CA TRP A 144 -3.40 25.15 -3.80
C TRP A 144 -3.19 23.73 -3.25
N ALA A 145 -4.08 23.23 -2.39
CA ALA A 145 -4.01 21.86 -1.89
C ALA A 145 -4.29 20.85 -3.01
N GLN A 146 -5.07 21.23 -4.03
CA GLN A 146 -5.26 20.41 -5.22
C GLN A 146 -3.97 20.29 -6.02
N ASP A 147 -3.27 21.40 -6.25
CA ASP A 147 -1.97 21.39 -6.96
C ASP A 147 -0.96 20.50 -6.23
N LYS A 148 -0.92 20.61 -4.89
CA LYS A 148 -0.05 19.76 -4.08
C LYS A 148 -0.43 18.28 -4.16
N TRP A 149 -1.74 17.97 -4.18
CA TRP A 149 -2.22 16.60 -4.34
C TRP A 149 -1.87 16.02 -5.72
N ASP A 150 -1.92 16.84 -6.77
CA ASP A 150 -1.54 16.43 -8.12
C ASP A 150 -0.02 16.20 -8.24
N GLU A 151 0.79 17.03 -7.58
CA GLU A 151 2.23 16.81 -7.43
C GLU A 151 2.53 15.46 -6.75
N LEU A 152 1.87 15.16 -5.63
CA LEU A 152 2.01 13.88 -4.92
C LEU A 152 1.58 12.70 -5.80
N ASN A 153 0.51 12.85 -6.59
CA ASN A 153 0.08 11.82 -7.54
C ASN A 153 1.08 11.59 -8.68
N ASN A 154 1.76 12.64 -9.14
CA ASN A 154 2.83 12.49 -10.12
C ASN A 154 4.07 11.84 -9.52
N ARG A 155 4.47 12.22 -8.29
CA ARG A 155 5.56 11.56 -7.55
C ARG A 155 5.29 10.07 -7.34
N LYS A 156 4.05 9.69 -6.99
CA LYS A 156 3.63 8.27 -6.87
C LYS A 156 3.99 7.44 -8.11
N LYS A 157 3.81 8.00 -9.31
CA LYS A 157 4.09 7.29 -10.56
C LYS A 157 5.57 6.88 -10.68
N MET A 158 6.49 7.59 -10.04
CA MET A 158 7.91 7.22 -9.99
C MET A 158 8.15 5.88 -9.27
N PHE A 159 7.22 5.45 -8.42
CA PHE A 159 7.33 4.21 -7.64
C PHE A 159 6.43 3.08 -8.15
N THR A 160 5.33 3.41 -8.84
CA THR A 160 4.27 2.44 -9.15
C THR A 160 3.89 2.36 -10.63
N TRP A 161 4.37 3.24 -11.50
CA TRP A 161 3.98 3.26 -12.91
C TRP A 161 5.10 2.68 -13.78
N PRO A 162 4.95 1.47 -14.34
CA PRO A 162 6.07 0.71 -14.88
C PRO A 162 6.36 1.06 -16.36
N ASP A 163 6.15 2.31 -16.79
CA ASP A 163 6.66 2.79 -18.08
C ASP A 163 8.18 3.01 -18.08
N ARG A 164 8.79 2.84 -16.91
CA ARG A 164 10.23 2.87 -16.60
C ARG A 164 10.50 1.89 -15.43
N PRO A 165 11.77 1.66 -15.06
CA PRO A 165 12.08 0.96 -13.82
C PRO A 165 11.49 1.69 -12.60
N VAL A 166 10.72 0.99 -11.78
CA VAL A 166 10.08 1.54 -10.59
C VAL A 166 10.22 0.61 -9.39
N LEU A 167 10.19 1.16 -8.18
CA LEU A 167 10.42 0.41 -6.94
C LEU A 167 9.53 -0.83 -6.82
N PHE A 168 8.24 -0.71 -7.13
CA PHE A 168 7.31 -1.84 -6.98
C PHE A 168 7.71 -3.02 -7.88
N ASP A 169 8.23 -2.74 -9.08
CA ASP A 169 8.72 -3.76 -10.01
C ASP A 169 10.02 -4.41 -9.48
N VAL A 170 10.93 -3.58 -8.96
CA VAL A 170 12.21 -4.05 -8.40
C VAL A 170 11.98 -4.99 -7.21
N LEU A 171 11.08 -4.64 -6.29
CA LEU A 171 10.77 -5.46 -5.12
C LEU A 171 10.14 -6.80 -5.51
N GLU A 172 9.20 -6.81 -6.46
CA GLU A 172 8.64 -8.08 -6.97
C GLU A 172 9.72 -8.94 -7.62
N LYS A 173 10.57 -8.34 -8.49
CA LYS A 173 11.64 -9.06 -9.18
C LYS A 173 12.64 -9.69 -8.21
N TYR A 174 12.94 -9.02 -7.10
CA TYR A 174 13.82 -9.55 -6.07
C TYR A 174 13.29 -10.87 -5.51
N PHE A 175 12.01 -10.91 -5.12
CA PHE A 175 11.39 -12.12 -4.57
C PHE A 175 11.24 -13.23 -5.63
N ILE A 176 10.93 -12.86 -6.87
CA ILE A 176 10.89 -13.80 -8.00
C ILE A 176 12.26 -14.47 -8.20
N ASN A 177 13.35 -13.69 -8.16
CA ASN A 177 14.70 -14.22 -8.29
C ASN A 177 15.08 -15.16 -7.12
N ALA A 178 14.48 -14.96 -5.95
CA ALA A 178 14.61 -15.85 -4.80
C ALA A 178 13.67 -17.08 -4.85
N GLY A 179 12.93 -17.28 -5.95
CA GLY A 179 12.06 -18.43 -6.18
C GLY A 179 10.64 -18.30 -5.61
N TYR A 180 10.25 -17.09 -5.18
CA TYR A 180 8.92 -16.84 -4.63
C TYR A 180 7.93 -16.36 -5.70
N TYR A 181 6.65 -16.64 -5.44
CA TYR A 181 5.54 -16.21 -6.30
C TYR A 181 4.34 -15.81 -5.47
N SER A 182 3.68 -14.71 -5.85
CA SER A 182 2.42 -14.27 -5.26
C SER A 182 1.47 -13.74 -6.33
N SER A 183 0.16 -13.96 -6.17
CA SER A 183 -0.86 -13.35 -7.01
C SER A 183 -0.84 -11.82 -6.95
N LEU A 184 -0.29 -11.24 -5.88
CA LEU A 184 -0.17 -9.79 -5.68
C LEU A 184 0.98 -9.15 -6.46
N MET A 185 1.82 -9.95 -7.13
CA MET A 185 2.94 -9.46 -7.96
C MET A 185 2.43 -8.90 -9.29
N TYR A 186 1.63 -7.83 -9.21
CA TYR A 186 0.93 -7.27 -10.37
C TYR A 186 1.88 -6.65 -11.40
N MET A 187 3.09 -6.20 -11.03
CA MET A 187 4.07 -5.70 -12.01
C MET A 187 4.57 -6.80 -12.95
N HIS A 188 4.42 -8.07 -12.56
CA HIS A 188 4.81 -9.24 -13.33
C HIS A 188 3.64 -10.09 -13.83
N ASN A 189 2.47 -10.00 -13.19
CA ASN A 189 1.32 -10.85 -13.49
C ASN A 189 0.15 -10.10 -14.18
N SER A 190 0.03 -8.77 -14.02
CA SER A 190 -1.10 -8.02 -14.58
C SER A 190 -0.90 -7.75 -16.08
N PRO A 191 -1.79 -8.25 -16.96
CA PRO A 191 -1.66 -8.00 -18.41
C PRO A 191 -1.65 -6.52 -18.77
N GLY A 192 -2.36 -5.68 -18.00
CA GLY A 192 -2.38 -4.23 -18.20
C GLY A 192 -1.03 -3.58 -17.90
N LEU A 193 -0.44 -3.89 -16.75
CA LEU A 193 0.87 -3.33 -16.35
C LEU A 193 2.01 -3.87 -17.22
N LEU A 194 1.94 -5.14 -17.62
CA LEU A 194 2.89 -5.73 -18.58
C LEU A 194 2.84 -5.02 -19.94
N ARG A 195 1.65 -4.58 -20.39
CA ARG A 195 1.51 -3.80 -21.62
C ARG A 195 2.15 -2.42 -21.48
N VAL A 196 1.90 -1.71 -20.38
CA VAL A 196 2.53 -0.41 -20.09
C VAL A 196 4.05 -0.53 -20.12
N LYS A 197 4.60 -1.55 -19.44
CA LYS A 197 6.04 -1.84 -19.40
C LYS A 197 6.63 -2.06 -20.80
N LYS A 198 5.96 -2.84 -21.64
CA LYS A 198 6.41 -3.07 -23.03
C LYS A 198 6.40 -1.79 -23.89
N THR A 199 5.47 -0.88 -23.65
CA THR A 199 5.38 0.38 -24.41
C THR A 199 6.39 1.41 -23.91
N GLY A 200 6.57 1.53 -22.59
CA GLY A 200 7.49 2.51 -22.00
C GLY A 200 8.97 2.21 -22.27
N ILE A 201 9.37 0.93 -22.31
CA ILE A 201 10.75 0.51 -22.63
C ILE A 201 11.09 0.72 -24.13
N ARG A 202 10.08 0.94 -24.99
CA ARG A 202 10.26 1.14 -26.44
C ARG A 202 10.30 2.60 -26.87
N GLY A 203 10.12 3.55 -25.95
CA GLY A 203 10.23 5.00 -26.20
C GLY A 203 11.55 5.54 -25.67
#